data_AF-A0A836SRI0-F1
#
_entry.id   AF-A0A836SRI0-F1
#
_cell.length_a   1.000
_cell.length_b   1.000
_cell.length_c   1.000
_cell.angle_alpha   90.00
_cell.angle_beta   90.00
_cell.angle_gamma   90.00
#
_symmetry.space_group_name_H-M   'P 1'
#
loop_
_entity.id
_entity.type
_entity.pdbx_description
1 polymer ?
#
loop_
_entity_poly.entity_id
_entity_poly.type
_entity_poly.pdbx_seq_one_letter_code
_entity_poly.pdbx_strand_id
1 'polypeptide(L)'
;MQILPIILMLADFPIAVASNYQEYPEVSYANDQFNVFWIDYRLFPDLSIYGARVAKDGTVLDPNGKRIYSDSASYSCDVAYDGTNFLVVTRNRC
;
A
#
# COMPACT_ATOMS: atom_id res chain seq x y z
N MET A 1 7.66 26.75 -20.73
CA MET A 1 7.75 25.28 -20.68
C MET A 1 6.59 24.81 -19.83
N GLN A 2 5.53 24.31 -20.46
CA GLN A 2 4.31 23.92 -19.77
C GLN A 2 4.52 22.51 -19.20
N ILE A 3 4.53 22.39 -17.88
CA ILE A 3 4.52 21.08 -17.21
C ILE A 3 3.10 20.55 -17.37
N LEU A 4 2.91 19.55 -18.23
CA LEU A 4 1.68 18.77 -18.23
C LEU A 4 1.69 17.97 -16.92
N PRO A 5 0.72 18.19 -15.99
CA PRO A 5 0.56 17.26 -14.90
C PRO A 5 0.27 15.89 -15.52
N ILE A 6 1.04 14.88 -15.13
CA ILE A 6 0.75 13.48 -15.45
C ILE A 6 -0.60 13.19 -14.79
N ILE A 7 -1.66 13.35 -15.58
CA ILE A 7 -3.01 13.00 -15.19
C ILE A 7 -3.05 11.48 -15.26
N LEU A 8 -2.99 10.83 -14.09
CA LEU A 8 -3.11 9.39 -13.91
C LEU A 8 -4.51 8.83 -14.26
N MET A 9 -5.40 9.63 -14.89
CA MET A 9 -6.83 9.32 -15.05
C MET A 9 -7.17 8.35 -16.19
N LEU A 10 -6.20 7.74 -16.89
CA LEU A 10 -6.49 6.86 -18.05
C LEU A 10 -5.76 5.51 -18.05
N ALA A 11 -5.11 5.13 -16.96
CA ALA A 11 -4.61 3.78 -16.78
C ALA A 11 -4.96 3.30 -15.38
N ASP A 12 -6.09 2.62 -15.25
CA ASP A 12 -6.38 1.84 -14.04
C ASP A 12 -5.40 0.67 -14.01
N PHE A 13 -4.43 0.70 -13.10
CA PHE A 13 -3.50 -0.41 -12.88
C PHE A 13 -3.78 -1.05 -11.51
N PRO A 14 -3.99 -2.38 -11.45
CA PRO A 14 -4.16 -3.04 -10.17
C PRO A 14 -2.81 -3.18 -9.46
N ILE A 15 -2.76 -2.81 -8.19
CA ILE A 15 -1.60 -3.06 -7.32
C ILE A 15 -1.63 -4.51 -6.81
N ALA A 16 -2.82 -5.01 -6.43
CA ALA A 16 -3.05 -6.36 -5.97
C ALA A 16 -4.27 -6.99 -6.65
N VAL A 17 -4.13 -8.24 -7.06
CA VAL A 17 -5.17 -9.11 -7.65
C VAL A 17 -5.21 -10.45 -6.92
N ALA A 18 -4.98 -10.42 -5.61
CA ALA A 18 -5.00 -11.62 -4.78
C ALA A 18 -6.43 -12.06 -4.47
N SER A 19 -6.60 -13.32 -4.09
CA SER A 19 -7.87 -13.83 -3.59
C SER A 19 -8.30 -13.09 -2.31
N ASN A 20 -9.62 -13.03 -2.07
CA ASN A 20 -10.23 -12.38 -0.90
C ASN A 20 -10.05 -10.84 -0.91
N TYR A 21 -10.37 -10.17 0.19
CA TYR A 21 -10.41 -8.71 0.25
C TYR A 21 -9.02 -8.07 0.44
N GLN A 22 -8.84 -6.92 -0.21
CA GLN A 22 -7.75 -5.97 0.03
C GLN A 22 -8.39 -4.63 0.36
N GLU A 23 -8.24 -4.19 1.62
CA GLU A 23 -9.02 -3.09 2.19
C GLU A 23 -8.13 -2.05 2.88
N TYR A 24 -8.69 -0.87 3.11
CA TYR A 24 -8.06 0.23 3.84
C TYR A 24 -6.67 0.60 3.30
N PRO A 25 -6.56 0.98 2.01
CA PRO A 25 -5.28 1.38 1.47
C PRO A 25 -4.83 2.71 2.09
N GLU A 26 -3.57 2.75 2.48
CA GLU A 26 -2.87 3.94 2.94
C GLU A 26 -1.67 4.21 2.04
N VAL A 27 -1.41 5.48 1.75
CA VAL A 27 -0.37 5.89 0.82
C VAL A 27 0.60 6.88 1.44
N SER A 28 1.89 6.67 1.22
CA SER A 28 2.94 7.63 1.54
C SER A 28 3.92 7.78 0.37
N TYR A 29 4.34 9.02 0.11
CA TYR A 29 5.32 9.33 -0.93
C TYR A 29 6.71 9.49 -0.32
N ALA A 30 7.66 8.67 -0.77
CA ALA A 30 9.03 8.68 -0.28
C ALA A 30 9.97 8.14 -1.36
N ASN A 31 11.23 8.59 -1.39
CA ASN A 31 12.25 8.06 -2.30
C ASN A 31 11.82 8.05 -3.78
N ASP A 32 11.10 9.10 -4.21
CA ASP A 32 10.61 9.28 -5.57
C ASP A 32 9.59 8.24 -6.09
N GLN A 33 8.88 7.59 -5.16
CA GLN A 33 7.88 6.56 -5.43
C GLN A 33 6.72 6.65 -4.41
N PHE A 34 5.57 6.12 -4.79
CA PHE A 34 4.47 5.87 -3.86
C PHE A 34 4.70 4.53 -3.15
N ASN A 35 4.41 4.49 -1.86
CA ASN A 35 4.42 3.28 -1.04
C ASN A 35 3.00 3.13 -0.54
N VAL A 36 2.35 2.07 -1.01
CA VAL A 36 0.94 1.78 -0.71
C VAL A 36 0.91 0.61 0.25
N PHE A 37 0.18 0.75 1.34
CA PHE A 37 0.00 -0.25 2.39
C PHE A 37 -1.49 -0.57 2.49
N TRP A 38 -1.86 -1.80 2.81
CA TRP A 38 -3.27 -2.19 2.94
C TRP A 38 -3.44 -3.40 3.85
N ILE A 39 -4.65 -3.61 4.33
CA ILE A 39 -5.04 -4.85 5.02
C ILE A 39 -5.43 -5.89 3.99
N ASP A 40 -4.84 -7.06 4.11
CA ASP A 40 -5.04 -8.16 3.17
C ASP A 40 -5.61 -9.40 3.85
N TYR A 41 -6.70 -9.90 3.29
CA TYR A 41 -7.47 -11.04 3.79
C TYR A 41 -7.13 -12.33 3.02
N ARG A 42 -6.15 -12.31 2.12
CA ARG A 42 -5.82 -13.46 1.26
C ARG A 42 -5.41 -14.72 2.04
N LEU A 43 -4.97 -14.56 3.29
CA LEU A 43 -4.58 -15.65 4.20
C LEU A 43 -5.50 -15.80 5.42
N PHE A 44 -6.77 -15.39 5.32
CA PHE A 44 -7.74 -15.48 6.42
C PHE A 44 -7.70 -16.85 7.14
N PRO A 45 -7.67 -16.91 8.49
CA PRO A 45 -7.96 -15.83 9.45
C PRO A 45 -6.79 -14.88 9.74
N ASP A 46 -5.62 -15.08 9.14
CA ASP A 46 -4.50 -14.17 9.30
C ASP A 46 -4.72 -12.89 8.50
N LEU A 47 -5.15 -11.85 9.20
CA LEU A 47 -5.13 -10.48 8.69
C LEU A 47 -3.69 -9.99 8.68
N SER A 48 -3.29 -9.29 7.63
CA SER A 48 -1.90 -8.88 7.50
C SER A 48 -1.79 -7.58 6.73
N ILE A 49 -0.81 -6.77 7.12
CA ILE A 49 -0.46 -5.57 6.38
C ILE A 49 0.44 -6.00 5.24
N TYR A 50 0.02 -5.67 4.03
CA TYR A 50 0.83 -5.78 2.83
C TYR A 50 1.23 -4.39 2.37
N GLY A 51 2.30 -4.32 1.58
CA GLY A 51 2.62 -3.09 0.87
C GLY A 51 3.32 -3.33 -0.46
N ALA A 52 3.22 -2.33 -1.32
CA ALA A 52 3.83 -2.29 -2.63
C ALA A 52 4.38 -0.91 -2.94
N ARG A 53 5.49 -0.88 -3.69
CA ARG A 53 6.01 0.35 -4.29
C ARG A 53 5.37 0.55 -5.67
N VAL A 54 5.04 1.79 -5.98
CA VAL A 54 4.51 2.22 -7.27
C VAL A 54 5.32 3.43 -7.74
N ALA A 55 5.88 3.35 -8.94
CA ALA A 55 6.62 4.46 -9.54
C ALA A 55 5.68 5.61 -9.91
N LYS A 56 6.22 6.83 -10.10
CA LYS A 56 5.45 8.03 -10.48
C LYS A 56 4.65 7.90 -11.76
N ASP A 57 5.07 7.01 -12.66
CA ASP A 57 4.38 6.73 -13.93
C ASP A 57 3.26 5.69 -13.80
N GLY A 58 3.00 5.18 -12.60
CA GLY A 58 2.00 4.15 -12.33
C GLY A 58 2.52 2.72 -12.43
N THR A 59 3.81 2.51 -12.74
CA THR A 59 4.39 1.17 -12.76
C THR A 59 4.38 0.56 -11.36
N VAL A 60 3.69 -0.57 -11.18
CA VAL A 60 3.68 -1.32 -9.92
C VAL A 60 4.97 -2.13 -9.80
N LEU A 61 5.84 -1.75 -8.87
CA LEU A 61 7.18 -2.34 -8.70
C LEU A 61 7.15 -3.63 -7.88
N ASP A 62 6.15 -3.79 -7.01
CA ASP A 62 5.94 -4.99 -6.20
C ASP A 62 4.48 -5.49 -6.40
N PRO A 63 4.15 -6.13 -7.54
CA PRO A 63 2.78 -6.58 -7.81
C PRO A 63 2.30 -7.60 -6.77
N ASN A 64 1.04 -7.49 -6.37
CA ASN A 64 0.42 -8.19 -5.23
C ASN A 64 1.01 -7.86 -3.85
N GLY A 65 1.99 -6.95 -3.79
CA GLY A 65 2.65 -6.54 -2.56
C GLY A 65 3.45 -7.64 -1.87
N LYS A 66 4.07 -7.23 -0.77
CA LYS A 66 4.79 -8.09 0.16
C LYS A 66 4.11 -8.01 1.51
N ARG A 67 4.02 -9.14 2.22
CA ARG A 67 3.56 -9.18 3.62
C ARG A 67 4.60 -8.46 4.48
N ILE A 68 4.20 -7.38 5.14
CA ILE A 68 5.07 -6.56 5.98
C ILE A 68 4.88 -6.93 7.45
N TYR A 69 3.64 -7.12 7.85
CA TYR A 69 3.28 -7.46 9.21
C TYR A 69 2.14 -8.47 9.23
N SER A 70 2.19 -9.37 10.21
CA SER A 70 1.21 -10.42 10.41
C SER A 70 0.75 -10.42 11.85
N ASP A 71 -0.51 -10.05 12.07
CA ASP A 71 -1.20 -10.30 13.32
C ASP A 71 -2.67 -10.59 13.00
N SER A 72 -3.20 -11.64 13.62
CA SER A 72 -4.56 -12.16 13.49
C SER A 72 -5.70 -11.15 13.77
N ALA A 73 -5.37 -9.87 14.04
CA ALA A 73 -6.24 -8.88 14.62
C ALA A 73 -6.02 -7.42 14.12
N SER A 74 -5.23 -7.18 13.07
CA SER A 74 -5.08 -5.84 12.48
C SER A 74 -6.25 -5.48 11.55
N TYR A 75 -6.88 -4.32 11.74
CA TYR A 75 -8.02 -3.87 10.92
C TYR A 75 -7.76 -2.58 10.12
N SER A 76 -6.70 -1.86 10.45
CA SER A 76 -6.30 -0.65 9.73
C SER A 76 -4.82 -0.39 9.98
N CYS A 77 -4.19 0.29 9.04
CA CYS A 77 -2.90 0.93 9.28
C CYS A 77 -3.01 2.44 9.08
N ASP A 78 -2.02 3.17 9.56
CA ASP A 78 -1.70 4.54 9.12
C ASP A 78 -0.18 4.61 8.95
N VAL A 79 0.29 5.47 8.06
CA VAL A 79 1.69 5.53 7.64
C VAL A 79 2.20 6.95 7.54
N ALA A 80 3.35 7.20 8.16
CA ALA A 80 4.11 8.43 8.01
C ALA A 80 5.55 8.13 7.59
N TYR A 81 6.14 9.07 6.84
CA TYR A 81 7.55 9.02 6.44
C TYR A 81 8.26 10.26 6.97
N ASP A 82 9.38 10.08 7.67
CA ASP A 82 10.13 11.18 8.31
C ASP A 82 11.24 11.77 7.42
N GLY A 83 11.39 11.29 6.18
CA GLY A 83 12.52 11.61 5.29
C GLY A 83 13.61 10.54 5.28
N THR A 84 13.53 9.54 6.15
CA THR A 84 14.47 8.40 6.23
C THR A 84 13.73 7.07 6.47
N ASN A 85 12.79 7.03 7.40
CA ASN A 85 12.08 5.84 7.87
C ASN A 85 10.57 5.98 7.70
N PHE A 86 9.90 4.82 7.58
CA PHE A 86 8.46 4.74 7.71
C PHE A 86 8.07 4.34 9.12
N LEU A 87 7.12 5.08 9.70
CA LEU A 87 6.35 4.63 10.84
C LEU A 87 5.01 4.11 10.31
N VAL A 88 4.75 2.82 10.50
CA VAL A 88 3.46 2.20 10.23
C VAL A 88 2.83 1.83 11.56
N VAL A 89 1.67 2.42 11.87
CA VAL A 89 0.92 2.09 13.07
C VAL A 89 -0.27 1.21 12.71
N THR A 90 -0.53 0.20 13.52
CA THR A 90 -1.67 -0.71 13.36
C THR A 90 -2.64 -0.51 14.50
N ARG A 91 -3.94 -0.59 14.19
CA ARG A 91 -4.96 -0.75 15.21
C ARG A 91 -5.26 -2.24 15.36
N ASN A 92 -4.87 -2.78 16.51
CA ASN A 92 -5.21 -4.13 16.93
C ASN A 92 -6.57 -4.07 17.65
N ARG A 93 -7.27 -5.22 17.79
CA ARG A 93 -8.60 -5.30 18.43
C ARG A 93 -8.70 -4.44 19.70
N CYS A 94 -9.82 -3.72 19.83
CA CYS A 94 -10.22 -3.09 21.09
C CYS A 94 -10.50 -4.14 22.17
#